data_AF-A0AAQ3RJ58-F1
#
_entry.id   AF-A0AAQ3RJ58-F1
#
_cell.length_a   1.000
_cell.length_b   1.000
_cell.length_c   1.000
_cell.angle_alpha   90.00
_cell.angle_beta   90.00
_cell.angle_gamma   90.00
#
_symmetry.space_group_name_H-M   'P 1'
#
loop_
_entity.id
_entity.type
_entity.pdbx_description
1 polymer ?
#
loop_
_entity_poly.entity_id
_entity_poly.type
_entity_poly.pdbx_seq_one_letter_code
_entity_poly.pdbx_strand_id
1 'polypeptide(L)'
;MAENTRLKELATEIARLKDLPAEVCRIAEAMERRERELQKWMEHLTLREQDAENRFQTLESTLGSLLQTKTPPSTKPPPFQVRNVKLDFPRFDGTGVLQWIFKAEQFFNYYRIPDDQRLIIASIHLERKVIPWFQMQNRANAFPTWVSFTRALENEFGPSPYECPRATLFKLT
;
A
#
# COMPACT_ATOMS: atom_id res chain seq x y z
N MET A 1 -2.71 47.51 -65.65
CA MET A 1 -2.63 46.10 -65.16
C MET A 1 -3.15 45.94 -63.73
N ALA A 2 -2.83 46.83 -62.79
CA ALA A 2 -3.26 46.71 -61.38
C ALA A 2 -4.79 46.72 -61.13
N GLU A 3 -5.55 47.45 -61.95
CA GLU A 3 -7.00 47.59 -61.79
C GLU A 3 -7.79 46.31 -62.16
N ASN A 4 -7.29 45.54 -63.13
CA ASN A 4 -7.85 44.23 -63.49
C ASN A 4 -7.63 43.20 -62.37
N THR A 5 -6.48 43.27 -61.69
CA THR A 5 -6.17 42.41 -60.53
C THR A 5 -7.12 42.70 -59.36
N ARG A 6 -7.38 43.97 -59.05
CA ARG A 6 -8.34 44.38 -58.02
C ARG A 6 -9.77 43.93 -58.31
N LEU A 7 -10.21 43.99 -59.57
CA LEU A 7 -11.53 43.51 -59.98
C LEU A 7 -11.68 42.00 -59.82
N LYS A 8 -10.62 41.23 -60.13
CA LYS A 8 -10.59 39.78 -59.91
C LYS A 8 -10.64 39.43 -58.43
N GLU A 9 -9.90 40.15 -57.60
CA GLU A 9 -9.88 39.97 -56.15
C GLU A 9 -11.25 40.28 -55.51
N LEU A 10 -11.90 41.36 -55.94
CA LEU A 10 -13.28 41.68 -55.52
C LEU A 10 -14.28 40.61 -55.98
N ALA A 11 -14.13 40.08 -57.20
CA ALA A 11 -14.99 39.00 -57.69
C ALA A 11 -14.82 37.70 -56.89
N THR A 12 -13.59 37.35 -56.51
CA THR A 12 -13.32 36.20 -55.64
C THR A 12 -13.88 36.39 -54.23
N GLU A 13 -13.78 37.61 -53.67
CA GLU A 13 -14.32 37.88 -52.34
C GLU A 13 -15.85 37.90 -52.33
N ILE A 14 -16.49 38.44 -53.37
CA ILE A 14 -17.96 38.37 -53.52
C ILE A 14 -18.42 36.91 -53.68
N ALA A 15 -17.69 36.08 -54.42
CA ALA A 15 -17.99 34.65 -54.51
C ALA A 15 -17.88 33.97 -53.13
N ARG A 16 -16.81 34.27 -52.39
CA ARG A 16 -16.60 33.76 -51.03
C ARG A 16 -17.68 34.19 -50.05
N LEU A 17 -18.13 35.44 -50.12
CA LEU A 17 -19.22 35.96 -49.28
C LEU A 17 -20.57 35.29 -49.59
N LYS A 18 -20.80 34.87 -50.84
CA LYS A 18 -22.01 34.12 -51.22
C LYS A 18 -22.01 32.68 -50.71
N ASP A 19 -20.83 32.07 -50.58
CA ASP A 19 -20.67 30.70 -50.08
C ASP A 19 -20.64 30.62 -48.54
N LEU A 20 -20.44 31.76 -47.87
CA LEU A 20 -20.35 31.85 -46.41
C LEU A 20 -21.56 31.24 -45.66
N PRO A 21 -22.83 31.42 -46.10
CA PRO A 21 -23.97 30.78 -45.44
C PRO A 21 -23.94 29.26 -45.48
N ALA A 22 -23.43 28.68 -46.58
CA ALA A 22 -23.30 27.23 -46.72
C ALA A 22 -22.18 26.71 -45.80
N GLU A 23 -21.08 27.44 -45.67
CA GLU A 23 -20.00 27.09 -44.74
C GLU A 23 -20.44 27.17 -43.27
N VAL A 24 -21.20 28.21 -42.91
CA VAL A 24 -21.79 28.35 -41.58
C VAL A 24 -22.75 27.19 -41.28
N CYS A 25 -23.56 26.76 -42.25
CA CYS A 25 -24.42 25.58 -42.09
C CYS A 25 -23.60 24.30 -41.85
N ARG A 26 -22.54 24.06 -42.62
CA ARG A 26 -21.66 22.89 -42.43
C ARG A 26 -21.03 22.86 -41.05
N ILE A 27 -20.61 24.01 -40.54
CA ILE A 27 -20.04 24.15 -39.20
C ILE A 27 -21.10 23.92 -38.12
N ALA A 28 -22.31 24.48 -38.28
CA ALA A 28 -23.42 24.27 -37.36
C ALA A 28 -23.79 22.78 -37.25
N GLU A 29 -23.94 22.09 -38.38
CA GLU A 29 -24.21 20.65 -38.42
C GLU A 29 -23.09 19.81 -37.81
N ALA A 30 -21.83 20.24 -37.95
CA ALA A 30 -20.68 19.59 -37.32
C ALA A 30 -20.70 19.76 -35.79
N MET A 31 -21.06 20.95 -35.30
CA MET A 31 -21.21 21.22 -33.86
C MET A 31 -22.34 20.39 -33.26
N GLU A 32 -23.51 20.33 -33.90
CA GLU A 32 -24.62 19.50 -33.43
C GLU A 32 -24.28 18.01 -33.42
N ARG A 33 -23.51 17.52 -34.42
CA ARG A 33 -23.01 16.13 -34.41
C ARG A 33 -22.12 15.87 -33.21
N ARG A 34 -21.19 16.79 -32.90
CA ARG A 34 -20.31 16.66 -31.74
C ARG A 34 -21.09 16.69 -30.43
N GLU A 35 -22.11 17.53 -30.32
CA GLU A 35 -22.97 17.60 -29.15
C GLU A 35 -23.78 16.31 -28.95
N ARG A 36 -24.33 15.74 -30.02
CA ARG A 36 -25.00 14.43 -29.97
C ARG A 36 -24.05 13.32 -29.51
N GLU A 37 -22.81 13.32 -29.98
CA GLU A 37 -21.81 12.32 -29.55
C GLU A 37 -21.40 12.53 -28.08
N LEU A 38 -21.28 13.79 -27.62
CA LEU A 38 -21.04 14.08 -26.21
C LEU A 38 -22.20 13.62 -25.33
N GLN A 39 -23.45 13.84 -25.75
CA GLN A 39 -24.64 13.37 -25.03
C GLN A 39 -24.65 11.84 -24.90
N LYS A 40 -24.40 11.11 -26.00
CA LYS A 40 -24.27 9.65 -25.96
C LYS A 40 -23.13 9.19 -25.06
N TRP A 41 -22.00 9.87 -25.10
CA TRP A 41 -20.85 9.51 -24.27
C TRP A 41 -21.13 9.74 -22.78
N MET A 42 -21.79 10.84 -22.43
CA MET A 42 -22.23 11.09 -21.06
C MET A 42 -23.21 10.02 -20.58
N GLU A 43 -24.20 9.64 -21.40
CA GLU A 43 -25.13 8.55 -21.08
C GLU A 43 -24.40 7.21 -20.90
N HIS A 44 -23.41 6.91 -21.73
CA HIS A 44 -22.60 5.71 -21.56
C HIS A 44 -21.79 5.73 -20.25
N LEU A 45 -21.23 6.89 -19.87
CA LEU A 45 -20.51 7.03 -18.62
C LEU A 45 -21.42 6.85 -17.41
N THR A 46 -22.61 7.44 -17.41
CA THR A 46 -23.57 7.29 -16.31
C THR A 46 -24.05 5.84 -16.19
N LEU A 47 -24.31 5.15 -17.31
CA LEU A 47 -24.62 3.73 -17.32
C LEU A 47 -23.49 2.87 -16.74
N ARG A 48 -22.24 3.18 -17.10
CA ARG A 48 -21.06 2.47 -16.58
C ARG A 48 -20.87 2.69 -15.08
N GLU A 49 -21.10 3.92 -14.61
CA GLU A 49 -21.04 4.25 -13.19
C GLU A 49 -22.15 3.53 -12.41
N GLN A 50 -23.36 3.49 -12.95
CA GLN A 50 -24.48 2.77 -12.35
C GLN A 50 -24.27 1.25 -12.32
N ASP A 51 -23.68 0.65 -13.36
CA ASP A 51 -23.29 -0.77 -13.34
C ASP A 51 -22.25 -1.05 -12.25
N ALA A 52 -21.23 -0.20 -12.13
CA ALA A 52 -20.22 -0.33 -11.09
C ALA A 52 -20.83 -0.25 -9.69
N GLU A 53 -21.75 0.69 -9.46
CA GLU A 53 -22.46 0.86 -8.20
C GLU A 53 -23.37 -0.35 -7.87
N ASN A 54 -24.14 -0.85 -8.85
CA ASN A 54 -24.99 -2.03 -8.68
C ASN A 54 -24.15 -3.27 -8.33
N ARG A 55 -22.99 -3.43 -8.98
CA ARG A 55 -22.05 -4.52 -8.67
C ARG A 55 -21.48 -4.39 -7.27
N PHE A 56 -21.16 -3.18 -6.83
CA PHE A 56 -20.68 -2.93 -5.48
C PHE A 56 -21.74 -3.26 -4.42
N GLN A 57 -22.98 -2.77 -4.58
CA GLN A 57 -24.10 -3.09 -3.67
C GLN A 57 -24.41 -4.60 -3.62
N THR A 58 -24.27 -5.30 -4.74
CA THR A 58 -24.40 -6.77 -4.80
C THR A 58 -23.31 -7.46 -3.98
N LEU A 59 -22.06 -6.99 -4.08
CA LEU A 59 -20.95 -7.50 -3.27
C LEU A 59 -21.17 -7.24 -1.79
N GLU A 60 -21.59 -6.02 -1.41
CA GLU A 60 -21.89 -5.67 -0.02
C GLU A 60 -23.00 -6.56 0.56
N SER A 61 -24.08 -6.78 -0.19
CA SER A 61 -25.18 -7.66 0.24
C SER A 61 -24.73 -9.12 0.40
N THR A 62 -23.87 -9.60 -0.51
CA THR A 62 -23.29 -10.96 -0.43
C THR A 62 -22.37 -11.10 0.79
N LEU A 63 -21.54 -10.09 1.06
CA LEU A 63 -20.69 -10.04 2.24
C LEU A 63 -21.52 -9.98 3.53
N GLY A 64 -22.59 -9.19 3.56
CA GLY A 64 -23.55 -9.15 4.67
C GLY A 64 -24.14 -10.53 4.98
N SER A 65 -24.56 -11.27 3.94
CA SER A 65 -25.08 -12.62 4.12
C SER A 65 -24.03 -13.62 4.60
N LEU A 66 -22.77 -13.51 4.16
CA LEU A 66 -21.67 -14.38 4.60
C LEU A 66 -21.33 -14.15 6.08
N LEU A 67 -21.30 -12.89 6.50
CA LEU A 67 -21.04 -12.51 7.89
C LEU A 67 -22.20 -12.89 8.83
N GLN A 68 -23.41 -13.11 8.29
CA GLN A 68 -24.58 -13.52 9.07
C GLN A 68 -24.77 -15.04 9.16
N THR A 69 -23.84 -15.83 8.61
CA THR A 69 -23.80 -17.27 8.84
C THR A 69 -23.55 -17.57 10.32
N LYS A 70 -24.65 -17.87 11.04
CA LYS A 70 -24.59 -18.59 12.31
C LYS A 70 -23.68 -19.80 12.11
N THR A 71 -22.60 -19.80 12.88
CA THR A 71 -21.64 -20.90 12.96
C THR A 71 -22.38 -22.23 13.08
N PRO A 72 -22.06 -23.25 12.26
CA PRO A 72 -22.47 -24.62 12.57
C PRO A 72 -21.86 -25.00 13.93
N PRO A 73 -22.44 -25.94 14.71
CA PRO A 73 -21.78 -26.47 15.90
C PRO A 73 -20.51 -27.18 15.45
N SER A 74 -19.42 -26.44 15.46
CA SER A 74 -18.11 -26.92 15.11
C SER A 74 -17.66 -27.85 16.22
N THR A 75 -17.62 -29.15 15.94
CA THR A 75 -16.87 -30.17 16.67
C THR A 75 -15.35 -29.97 16.52
N LYS A 76 -14.90 -28.70 16.54
CA LYS A 76 -13.52 -28.39 16.85
C LYS A 76 -13.35 -28.71 18.34
N PRO A 77 -12.32 -29.47 18.74
CA PRO A 77 -11.94 -29.45 20.15
C PRO A 77 -11.82 -27.99 20.56
N PRO A 78 -12.28 -27.61 21.77
CA PRO A 78 -12.24 -26.23 22.21
C PRO A 78 -10.85 -25.67 21.89
N PRO A 79 -10.74 -24.46 21.29
CA PRO A 79 -9.44 -23.87 21.05
C PRO A 79 -8.68 -24.00 22.35
N PHE A 80 -7.46 -24.53 22.30
CA PHE A 80 -6.61 -24.70 23.46
C PHE A 80 -6.61 -23.36 24.20
N GLN A 81 -7.46 -23.29 25.24
CA GLN A 81 -7.81 -22.04 25.88
C GLN A 81 -6.70 -21.85 26.89
N VAL A 82 -5.54 -21.45 26.39
CA VAL A 82 -4.45 -20.98 27.22
C VAL A 82 -5.02 -19.73 27.85
N ARG A 83 -5.48 -19.89 29.10
CA ARG A 83 -5.74 -18.80 30.04
C ARG A 83 -4.79 -17.66 29.69
N ASN A 84 -5.28 -16.46 29.36
CA ASN A 84 -4.44 -15.32 28.96
C ASN A 84 -3.12 -15.31 29.76
N VAL A 85 -2.06 -15.87 29.18
CA VAL A 85 -0.79 -16.01 29.89
C VAL A 85 -0.19 -14.63 29.77
N LYS A 86 -0.03 -13.97 30.91
CA LYS A 86 0.75 -12.75 30.95
C LYS A 86 2.20 -13.16 30.68
N LEU A 87 2.65 -12.97 29.45
CA LEU A 87 4.06 -13.10 29.11
C LEU A 87 4.73 -11.79 29.51
N ASP A 88 5.91 -11.90 30.09
CA ASP A 88 6.78 -10.74 30.28
C ASP A 88 7.64 -10.55 29.04
N PHE A 89 7.86 -9.29 28.65
CA PHE A 89 8.72 -8.98 27.52
C PHE A 89 10.18 -9.34 27.85
N PRO A 90 10.90 -10.04 26.96
CA PRO A 90 12.27 -10.48 27.25
C PRO A 90 13.23 -9.30 27.38
N ARG A 91 14.08 -9.31 28.42
CA ARG A 91 15.16 -8.34 28.60
C ARG A 91 16.38 -8.73 27.77
N PHE A 92 17.13 -7.74 27.27
CA PHE A 92 18.34 -7.98 26.47
C PHE A 92 19.55 -7.24 27.03
N ASP A 93 20.54 -7.99 27.47
CA ASP A 93 21.78 -7.49 28.04
C ASP A 93 22.98 -7.56 27.08
N GLY A 94 22.74 -7.98 25.83
CA GLY A 94 23.76 -8.13 24.81
C GLY A 94 24.35 -9.54 24.69
N THR A 95 23.69 -10.54 25.28
CA THR A 95 24.02 -11.97 25.13
C THR A 95 22.88 -12.71 24.43
N GLY A 96 23.20 -13.62 23.50
CA GLY A 96 22.21 -14.50 22.90
C GLY A 96 21.17 -13.78 22.02
N VAL A 97 21.62 -12.84 21.19
CA VAL A 97 20.73 -11.95 20.40
C VAL A 97 19.68 -12.68 19.57
N LEU A 98 20.03 -13.81 18.94
CA LEU A 98 19.11 -14.59 18.13
C LEU A 98 17.97 -15.18 18.96
N GLN A 99 18.28 -15.66 20.17
CA GLN A 99 17.27 -16.17 21.09
C GLN A 99 16.37 -15.04 21.61
N TRP A 100 16.94 -13.86 21.85
CA TRP A 100 16.18 -12.70 22.28
C TRP A 100 15.23 -12.20 21.19
N ILE A 101 15.71 -12.04 19.95
CA ILE A 101 14.89 -11.65 18.80
C ILE A 101 13.74 -12.63 18.62
N PHE A 102 14.02 -13.94 18.64
CA PHE A 102 12.98 -14.96 18.54
C PHE A 102 11.90 -14.79 19.62
N LYS A 103 12.30 -14.63 20.89
CA LYS A 103 11.34 -14.44 22.01
C LYS A 103 10.54 -13.14 21.86
N ALA A 104 11.17 -12.06 21.43
CA ALA A 104 10.51 -10.77 21.19
C ALA A 104 9.45 -10.89 20.07
N GLU A 105 9.78 -11.58 18.97
CA GLU A 105 8.81 -11.83 17.89
C GLU A 105 7.63 -12.69 18.33
N GLN A 106 7.87 -13.74 19.13
CA GLN A 106 6.78 -14.53 19.70
C GLN A 106 5.87 -13.69 20.61
N PHE A 107 6.46 -12.80 21.42
CA PHE A 107 5.70 -11.87 22.26
C PHE A 107 4.81 -10.95 21.40
N PHE A 108 5.39 -10.31 20.38
CA PHE A 108 4.64 -9.41 19.50
C PHE A 108 3.52 -10.12 18.74
N ASN A 109 3.77 -11.34 18.26
CA ASN A 109 2.77 -12.15 17.58
C ASN A 109 1.63 -12.58 18.51
N TYR A 110 1.95 -12.95 19.77
CA TYR A 110 0.96 -13.33 20.77
C TYR A 110 0.01 -12.17 21.11
N TYR A 111 0.56 -10.97 21.34
CA TYR A 111 -0.23 -9.78 21.66
C TYR A 111 -0.73 -8.98 20.44
N ARG A 112 -0.41 -9.43 19.21
CA ARG A 112 -0.71 -8.73 17.95
C ARG A 112 -0.25 -7.26 17.94
N ILE A 113 0.97 -7.04 18.43
CA ILE A 113 1.57 -5.70 18.46
C ILE A 113 1.91 -5.24 17.04
N PRO A 114 1.46 -4.04 16.62
CA PRO A 114 1.75 -3.51 15.30
C PRO A 114 3.22 -3.08 15.18
N ASP A 115 3.77 -3.15 13.97
CA ASP A 115 5.21 -3.03 13.70
C ASP A 115 5.81 -1.68 14.14
N ASP A 116 5.05 -0.60 14.05
CA ASP A 116 5.42 0.76 14.47
C ASP A 116 5.66 0.87 15.99
N GLN A 117 5.03 0.00 16.78
CA GLN A 117 5.16 0.00 18.24
C GLN A 117 6.25 -0.95 18.75
N ARG A 118 6.66 -1.94 17.94
CA ARG A 118 7.61 -2.99 18.36
C ARG A 118 8.94 -2.43 18.83
N LEU A 119 9.52 -1.50 18.07
CA LEU A 119 10.80 -0.89 18.40
C LEU A 119 10.73 -0.09 19.70
N ILE A 120 9.64 0.66 19.90
CA ILE A 120 9.40 1.44 21.11
C ILE A 120 9.36 0.51 22.32
N ILE A 121 8.57 -0.57 22.26
CA ILE A 121 8.45 -1.54 23.35
C ILE A 121 9.79 -2.23 23.64
N ALA A 122 10.49 -2.67 22.59
CA ALA A 122 11.78 -3.33 22.74
C ALA A 122 12.85 -2.43 23.36
N SER A 123 12.87 -1.14 23.01
CA SER A 123 13.87 -0.18 23.49
C SER A 123 13.87 -0.02 25.00
N ILE A 124 12.71 -0.15 25.64
CA ILE A 124 12.52 -0.05 27.10
C ILE A 124 13.13 -1.25 27.85
N HIS A 125 13.30 -2.38 27.15
CA HIS A 125 13.77 -3.64 27.74
C HIS A 125 15.22 -3.97 27.38
N LEU A 126 15.95 -3.00 26.82
CA LEU A 126 17.40 -3.09 26.62
C LEU A 126 18.12 -2.81 27.93
N GLU A 127 19.21 -3.54 28.19
CA GLU A 127 19.95 -3.47 29.43
C GLU A 127 21.47 -3.39 29.22
N ARG A 128 22.17 -2.96 30.28
CA ARG A 128 23.63 -2.98 30.39
C ARG A 128 24.32 -2.33 29.18
N LYS A 129 25.24 -3.06 28.54
CA LYS A 129 26.08 -2.61 27.43
C LYS A 129 25.29 -2.27 26.16
N VAL A 130 24.04 -2.73 26.05
CA VAL A 130 23.21 -2.48 24.86
C VAL A 130 22.64 -1.06 24.87
N ILE A 131 22.35 -0.49 26.05
CA ILE A 131 21.73 0.85 26.15
C ILE A 131 22.63 1.93 25.50
N PRO A 132 23.93 2.06 25.84
CA PRO A 132 24.79 3.08 25.22
C PRO A 132 24.93 2.89 23.70
N TRP A 133 25.04 1.64 23.25
CA TRP A 133 25.08 1.32 21.81
C TRP A 133 23.79 1.76 21.11
N PHE A 134 22.63 1.43 21.66
CA PHE A 134 21.34 1.80 21.09
C PHE A 134 21.18 3.32 21.02
N GLN A 135 21.56 4.04 22.08
CA GLN A 135 21.52 5.51 22.10
C GLN A 135 22.40 6.13 21.01
N MET A 136 23.60 5.58 20.78
CA MET A 136 24.51 6.05 19.73
C MET A 136 23.89 5.85 18.34
N GLN A 137 23.35 4.67 18.07
CA GLN A 137 22.76 4.33 16.78
C GLN A 137 21.43 5.08 16.51
N ASN A 138 20.63 5.28 17.56
CA ASN A 138 19.36 6.00 17.45
C ASN A 138 19.56 7.48 17.10
N ARG A 139 20.64 8.13 17.58
CA ARG A 139 21.02 9.50 17.19
C ARG A 139 21.35 9.63 15.71
N ALA A 140 21.86 8.55 15.10
CA ALA A 140 22.12 8.48 13.66
C ALA A 140 20.86 8.13 12.84
N ASN A 141 19.69 8.02 13.47
CA ASN A 141 18.43 7.55 12.87
C ASN A 141 18.59 6.20 12.15
N ALA A 142 19.44 5.32 12.69
CA ALA A 142 19.84 4.08 12.03
C ALA A 142 18.72 3.03 11.94
N PHE A 143 17.63 3.19 12.70
CA PHE A 143 16.59 2.17 12.89
C PHE A 143 15.17 2.69 12.64
N PRO A 144 14.75 2.91 11.38
CA PRO A 144 13.38 3.33 11.09
C PRO A 144 12.33 2.23 11.33
N THR A 145 12.74 0.96 11.43
CA THR A 145 11.84 -0.19 11.54
C THR A 145 12.37 -1.27 12.51
N TRP A 146 11.47 -2.12 13.00
CA TRP A 146 11.86 -3.33 13.76
C TRP A 146 12.90 -4.18 13.02
N VAL A 147 12.70 -4.39 11.71
CA VAL A 147 13.59 -5.21 10.87
C VAL A 147 15.00 -4.61 10.78
N SER A 148 15.11 -3.28 10.60
CA SER A 148 16.42 -2.62 10.60
C SER A 148 17.14 -2.73 11.95
N PHE A 149 16.38 -2.69 13.04
CA PHE A 149 16.91 -2.81 14.39
C PHE A 149 17.42 -4.22 14.69
N THR A 150 16.64 -5.27 14.38
CA THR A 150 17.06 -6.66 14.60
C THR A 150 18.29 -7.03 13.77
N ARG A 151 18.37 -6.56 12.52
CA ARG A 151 19.56 -6.76 11.67
C ARG A 151 20.81 -6.10 12.25
N ALA A 152 20.69 -4.88 12.77
CA ALA A 152 21.82 -4.20 13.41
C ALA A 152 22.24 -4.88 14.72
N LEU A 153 21.27 -5.38 15.48
CA LEU A 153 21.52 -6.18 16.67
C LEU A 153 22.26 -7.48 16.35
N GLU A 154 21.86 -8.19 15.29
CA GLU A 154 22.56 -9.39 14.81
C GLU A 154 24.00 -9.07 14.40
N ASN A 155 24.23 -7.93 13.75
CA ASN A 155 25.57 -7.54 13.32
C ASN A 155 26.49 -7.19 14.51
N GLU A 156 25.95 -6.56 15.55
CA GLU A 156 26.73 -6.13 16.72
C GLU A 156 26.90 -7.23 17.79
N PHE A 157 25.82 -7.97 18.08
CA PHE A 157 25.73 -8.92 19.19
C PHE A 157 25.49 -10.37 18.74
N GLY A 158 25.47 -10.62 17.43
CA GLY A 158 25.34 -11.97 16.87
C GLY A 158 26.60 -12.79 17.00
N PRO A 159 26.47 -14.12 16.87
CA PRO A 159 27.64 -14.98 16.74
C PRO A 159 28.46 -14.54 15.54
N SER A 160 29.79 -14.54 15.69
CA SER A 160 30.68 -14.25 14.58
C SER A 160 30.42 -15.25 13.44
N PRO A 161 30.41 -14.82 12.17
CA PRO A 161 30.29 -15.76 11.04
C PRO A 161 31.42 -16.80 10.99
N TYR A 162 32.51 -16.59 11.76
CA TYR A 162 33.63 -17.51 11.93
C TYR A 162 33.44 -18.48 13.10
N GLU A 163 32.48 -18.25 14.00
CA GLU A 163 32.10 -19.20 15.04
C GLU A 163 31.06 -20.18 14.47
N CYS A 164 31.54 -21.28 13.88
CA CYS A 164 30.68 -22.39 13.50
C CYS A 164 30.22 -23.15 14.75
N PRO A 165 28.95 -23.05 15.19
CA PRO A 165 28.48 -23.77 16.38
C PRO A 165 28.55 -25.29 16.17
N ARG A 166 28.45 -25.73 14.91
CA ARG A 166 28.63 -27.11 14.48
C ARG A 166 30.06 -27.61 14.66
N ALA A 167 31.09 -26.77 14.54
CA ALA A 167 32.49 -27.18 14.71
C ALA A 167 32.83 -27.48 16.18
N THR A 168 32.12 -26.85 17.13
CA THR A 168 32.29 -27.10 18.57
C THR A 168 31.73 -28.47 18.98
N LEU A 169 30.71 -28.99 18.27
CA LEU A 169 30.15 -30.32 18.51
C LEU A 169 31.11 -31.47 18.16
N PHE A 170 32.08 -31.22 17.27
CA PHE A 170 33.05 -32.23 16.84
C PHE A 170 34.37 -32.22 17.63
N LYS A 171 34.49 -31.38 18.67
CA LYS A 171 35.69 -31.28 19.51
C LYS A 171 35.61 -32.08 20.82
N LEU A 172 34.58 -32.92 20.98
CA LEU A 172 34.45 -33.90 22.07
C LEU A 172 34.69 -35.31 21.52
N THR A 173 35.94 -35.62 21.18
CA THR A 173 36.45 -36.98 20.98
C THR A 173 37.88 -37.05 21.48
#